data_AF-A0A937VK46-F1
#
_entry.id   AF-A0A937VK46-F1
#
_cell.length_a   1.000
_cell.length_b   1.000
_cell.length_c   1.000
_cell.angle_alpha   90.00
_cell.angle_beta   90.00
_cell.angle_gamma   90.00
#
_symmetry.space_group_name_H-M   'P 1'
#
loop_
_entity.id
_entity.type
_entity.pdbx_description
1 polymer ?
#
loop_
_entity_poly.entity_id
_entity_poly.type
_entity_poly.pdbx_seq_one_letter_code
_entity_poly.pdbx_strand_id
1 'polypeptide(L)'
;MEARIVTRLGDGSRVEMTPGEIRADIEAGVAMGVKRAKVEPLTQAEVDRLVEIFTAPGRFASVDPGEEVVLSSDGTCSLPRPAAAEQLLIYQDAFGSDTLELGST
;
A
#
# COMPACT_ATOMS: atom_id res chain seq x y z
N MET A 1 -8.86 -25.93 6.71
CA MET A 1 -7.75 -25.25 6.00
C MET A 1 -8.27 -23.91 5.56
N GLU A 2 -7.56 -22.83 5.88
CA GLU A 2 -7.91 -21.51 5.37
C GLU A 2 -7.74 -21.48 3.84
N ALA A 3 -8.62 -20.76 3.15
CA ALA A 3 -8.47 -20.53 1.71
C ALA A 3 -7.20 -19.71 1.47
N ARG A 4 -6.39 -20.10 0.48
CA ARG A 4 -5.19 -19.36 0.10
C ARG A 4 -5.52 -18.21 -0.83
N ILE A 5 -4.84 -17.09 -0.60
CA ILE A 5 -4.99 -15.85 -1.35
C ILE A 5 -3.74 -15.62 -2.16
N VAL A 6 -3.91 -15.37 -3.46
CA VAL A 6 -2.81 -15.01 -4.35
C VAL A 6 -2.49 -13.54 -4.13
N THR A 7 -1.30 -13.26 -3.61
CA THR A 7 -0.79 -11.90 -3.40
C THR A 7 0.57 -11.73 -4.08
N ARG A 8 1.16 -10.53 -3.98
CA ARG A 8 2.50 -10.24 -4.47
C ARG A 8 3.39 -9.70 -3.36
N LEU A 9 4.67 -10.04 -3.44
CA LEU A 9 5.70 -9.42 -2.60
C LEU A 9 6.14 -8.08 -3.20
N GLY A 10 6.92 -7.30 -2.44
CA GLY A 10 7.44 -6.00 -2.87
C GLY A 10 8.34 -6.05 -4.12
N ASP A 11 8.86 -7.22 -4.48
CA ASP A 11 9.62 -7.44 -5.73
C ASP A 11 8.71 -7.82 -6.93
N GLY A 12 7.39 -7.86 -6.73
CA GLY A 12 6.40 -8.22 -7.73
C GLY A 12 6.22 -9.72 -7.96
N SER A 13 6.97 -10.58 -7.25
CA SER A 13 6.77 -12.04 -7.30
C SER A 13 5.39 -12.42 -6.74
N ARG A 14 4.75 -13.43 -7.36
CA ARG A 14 3.44 -13.94 -6.92
C ARG A 14 3.63 -15.05 -5.90
N VAL A 15 2.88 -14.98 -4.80
CA VAL A 15 2.87 -15.98 -3.73
C VAL A 15 1.44 -16.32 -3.33
N GLU A 16 1.25 -17.47 -2.70
CA GLU A 16 0.00 -17.86 -2.07
C GLU A 16 0.18 -17.85 -0.56
N MET A 17 -0.66 -17.09 0.14
CA MET A 17 -0.61 -16.95 1.60
C MET A 17 -1.98 -17.25 2.20
N THR A 18 -2.02 -17.79 3.42
CA THR A 18 -3.26 -17.86 4.20
C THR A 18 -3.57 -16.51 4.86
N PRO A 19 -4.82 -16.24 5.25
CA PRO A 19 -5.17 -15.07 6.06
C PRO A 19 -4.30 -14.92 7.32
N GLY A 20 -3.98 -16.02 8.01
CA GLY A 20 -3.06 -15.99 9.15
C GLY A 20 -1.63 -15.56 8.79
N GLU A 21 -1.10 -16.02 7.67
CA GLU A 21 0.23 -15.61 7.17
C GLU A 21 0.25 -14.12 6.79
N ILE A 22 -0.83 -13.61 6.16
CA ILE A 22 -0.99 -12.19 5.82
C ILE A 22 -1.04 -11.33 7.09
N ARG A 23 -1.79 -11.74 8.12
CA ARG A 23 -1.83 -11.03 9.41
C ARG A 23 -0.45 -10.92 10.04
N ALA A 24 0.30 -12.03 10.09
CA ALA A 24 1.63 -12.05 10.66
C ALA A 24 2.59 -11.11 9.90
N ASP A 25 2.48 -11.04 8.58
CA ASP A 25 3.26 -10.11 7.75
C ASP A 25 2.91 -8.64 8.04
N ILE A 26 1.62 -8.31 8.18
CA ILE A 26 1.15 -6.98 8.57
C ILE A 26 1.71 -6.59 9.95
N GLU A 27 1.60 -7.46 10.96
CA GLU A 27 2.09 -7.19 12.32
C GLU A 27 3.61 -6.98 12.33
N ALA A 28 4.37 -7.76 11.56
CA ALA A 28 5.81 -7.58 11.39
C ALA A 28 6.14 -6.22 10.74
N GLY A 29 5.39 -5.85 9.70
CA GLY A 29 5.50 -4.54 9.04
C GLY A 29 5.21 -3.37 9.99
N VAL A 30 4.14 -3.46 10.78
CA VAL A 30 3.78 -2.45 11.80
C VAL A 30 4.91 -2.33 12.83
N ALA A 31 5.44 -3.44 13.35
CA ALA A 31 6.54 -3.42 14.31
C ALA A 31 7.80 -2.73 13.73
N MET A 32 8.11 -2.97 12.46
CA MET A 32 9.20 -2.27 11.76
C MET A 32 8.93 -0.78 11.60
N GLY A 33 7.71 -0.40 11.22
CA GLY A 33 7.27 0.99 11.07
C GLY A 33 7.38 1.76 12.38
N VAL A 34 6.79 1.22 13.45
CA VAL A 34 6.84 1.76 14.83
C VAL A 34 8.28 1.99 15.27
N LYS A 35 9.15 1.00 15.08
CA LYS A 35 10.57 1.10 15.47
C LYS A 35 11.29 2.24 14.74
N ARG A 36 11.00 2.46 13.46
CA ARG A 36 11.66 3.49 12.63
C ARG A 36 11.09 4.88 12.87
N ALA A 37 9.77 4.99 12.91
CA ALA A 37 9.06 6.27 13.06
C ALA A 37 8.96 6.74 14.51
N LYS A 38 9.14 5.85 15.50
CA LYS A 38 9.00 6.13 16.94
C LYS A 38 7.61 6.66 17.31
N VAL A 39 6.59 6.03 16.74
CA VAL A 39 5.16 6.34 16.97
C VAL A 39 4.49 5.16 17.66
N GLU A 40 3.29 5.36 18.20
CA GLU A 40 2.48 4.27 18.77
C GLU A 40 2.13 3.21 17.72
N PRO A 41 2.02 1.92 18.11
CA PRO A 41 1.58 0.87 17.21
C PRO A 41 0.11 1.01 16.83
N LEU A 42 -0.26 0.39 15.70
CA LEU A 42 -1.66 0.24 15.35
C LEU A 42 -2.39 -0.59 16.42
N THR A 43 -3.65 -0.22 16.68
CA THR A 43 -4.57 -0.98 17.49
C THR A 43 -4.96 -2.30 16.81
N GLN A 44 -5.46 -3.25 17.59
CA GLN A 44 -5.92 -4.53 17.04
C GLN A 44 -7.04 -4.37 16.00
N ALA A 45 -7.96 -3.40 16.22
CA ALA A 45 -9.03 -3.13 15.28
C ALA A 45 -8.49 -2.59 13.93
N GLU A 46 -7.45 -1.76 13.96
CA GLU A 46 -6.81 -1.27 12.74
C GLU A 46 -6.07 -2.39 11.99
N VAL A 47 -5.39 -3.30 12.71
CA VAL A 47 -4.78 -4.50 12.11
C VAL A 47 -5.85 -5.41 11.50
N ASP A 48 -6.97 -5.62 12.20
CA ASP A 48 -8.09 -6.42 11.69
C ASP A 48 -8.66 -5.84 10.39
N ARG A 49 -8.80 -4.51 10.32
CA ARG A 49 -9.24 -3.79 9.12
C ARG A 49 -8.26 -3.95 7.96
N LEU A 50 -6.95 -3.90 8.21
CA LEU A 50 -5.96 -4.17 7.17
C LEU A 50 -6.06 -5.62 6.67
N VAL A 51 -6.20 -6.59 7.57
CA VAL A 51 -6.38 -8.00 7.17
C VAL A 51 -7.65 -8.17 6.33
N GLU A 52 -8.75 -7.51 6.68
CA GLU A 52 -9.98 -7.49 5.86
C GLU A 52 -9.68 -7.00 4.43
N ILE A 53 -8.98 -5.87 4.29
CA ILE A 53 -8.64 -5.29 2.98
C ILE A 53 -7.74 -6.22 2.16
N PHE A 54 -6.65 -6.73 2.75
CA PHE A 54 -5.68 -7.57 2.04
C PHE A 54 -6.22 -8.96 1.69
N THR A 55 -7.26 -9.42 2.37
CA THR A 55 -7.91 -10.71 2.11
C THR A 55 -9.19 -10.59 1.27
N ALA A 56 -9.62 -9.37 0.97
CA ALA A 56 -10.81 -9.14 0.15
C ALA A 56 -10.61 -9.73 -1.27
N PRO A 57 -11.64 -10.37 -1.86
CA PRO A 57 -11.54 -10.94 -3.21
C PRO A 57 -11.55 -9.87 -4.31
N GLY A 58 -11.80 -8.61 -3.97
CA GLY A 58 -11.85 -7.49 -4.90
C GLY A 58 -10.47 -7.17 -5.47
N ARG A 59 -10.42 -6.88 -6.78
CA ARG A 59 -9.18 -6.42 -7.43
C ARG A 59 -8.82 -4.97 -7.06
N PHE A 60 -9.81 -4.20 -6.62
CA PHE A 60 -9.68 -2.83 -6.17
C PHE A 60 -10.28 -2.73 -4.76
N ALA A 61 -9.57 -2.09 -3.85
CA ALA A 61 -10.08 -1.70 -2.54
C ALA A 61 -10.26 -0.18 -2.54
N SER A 62 -11.28 0.28 -1.84
CA SER A 62 -11.55 1.70 -1.59
C SER A 62 -12.00 1.84 -0.13
N VAL A 63 -11.95 3.06 0.38
CA VAL A 63 -12.31 3.40 1.76
C VAL A 63 -13.39 4.48 1.74
N ASP A 64 -14.10 4.61 2.86
CA ASP A 64 -15.07 5.69 3.01
C ASP A 64 -14.34 7.06 3.04
N PRO A 65 -14.96 8.14 2.54
CA PRO A 65 -14.36 9.47 2.59
C PRO A 65 -13.99 9.87 4.03
N GLY A 66 -12.75 10.30 4.24
CA GLY A 66 -12.17 10.60 5.55
C GLY A 66 -11.34 9.46 6.17
N GLU A 67 -11.38 8.25 5.59
CA GLU A 67 -10.51 7.11 5.98
C GLU A 67 -9.33 6.90 5.00
N GLU A 68 -9.03 7.89 4.15
CA GLU A 68 -7.94 7.79 3.17
C GLU A 68 -6.56 7.69 3.85
N VAL A 69 -5.67 6.91 3.25
CA VAL A 69 -4.28 6.76 3.68
C VAL A 69 -3.34 7.47 2.71
N VAL A 70 -2.20 7.94 3.21
CA VAL A 70 -1.16 8.54 2.35
C VAL A 70 -0.66 7.49 1.36
N LEU A 71 -0.96 7.68 0.08
CA LEU A 71 -0.51 6.81 -0.99
C LEU A 71 0.87 7.27 -1.50
N SER A 72 1.90 6.47 -1.21
CA SER A 72 3.25 6.70 -1.73
C SER A 72 3.57 5.75 -2.88
N SER A 73 4.11 6.29 -3.98
CA SER A 73 4.49 5.51 -5.16
C SER A 73 5.99 5.60 -5.44
N ASP A 74 6.67 4.46 -5.35
CA ASP A 74 8.09 4.29 -5.71
C ASP A 74 8.20 3.81 -7.19
N GLY A 75 9.26 4.21 -7.89
CA GLY A 75 9.56 3.75 -9.25
C GLY A 75 8.54 4.20 -10.30
N THR A 76 7.93 5.37 -10.11
CA THR A 76 6.97 5.89 -11.09
C THR A 76 7.65 6.16 -12.43
N CYS A 77 6.98 5.81 -13.53
CA CYS A 77 7.50 6.09 -14.86
C CYS A 77 7.39 7.58 -15.12
N SER A 78 8.53 8.26 -15.31
CA SER A 78 8.52 9.66 -15.75
C SER A 78 7.73 9.77 -17.05
N LEU A 79 6.66 10.56 -17.03
CA LEU A 79 5.81 10.75 -18.21
C LEU A 79 6.63 11.49 -19.28
N PRO A 80 6.48 11.14 -20.57
CA PRO A 80 7.34 11.65 -21.64
C PRO A 80 7.27 13.17 -21.83
N ARG A 81 6.22 13.82 -21.30
CA ARG A 81 5.95 15.25 -21.07
C ARG A 81 4.66 15.25 -20.22
N PRO A 82 4.41 16.19 -19.29
CA PRO A 82 4.99 17.53 -19.12
C PRO A 82 6.18 17.63 -18.14
N ALA A 83 6.57 18.85 -17.73
CA ALA A 83 7.61 19.09 -16.71
C ALA A 83 7.27 18.40 -15.37
N ALA A 84 8.28 18.14 -14.54
CA ALA A 84 8.13 17.39 -13.29
C ALA A 84 6.94 17.84 -12.40
N ALA A 85 6.74 19.15 -12.24
CA ALA A 85 5.63 19.68 -11.43
C ALA A 85 4.24 19.36 -12.02
N GLU A 86 4.11 19.35 -13.35
CA GLU A 86 2.85 18.97 -14.00
C GLU A 86 2.64 17.45 -13.96
N GLN A 87 3.72 16.66 -13.95
CA GLN A 87 3.63 15.21 -13.71
C GLN A 87 3.12 14.91 -12.30
N LEU A 88 3.56 15.68 -11.28
CA LEU A 88 3.02 15.56 -9.92
C LEU A 88 1.50 15.76 -9.91
N LEU A 89 0.99 16.77 -10.61
CA LEU A 89 -0.46 17.03 -10.70
C LEU A 89 -1.21 15.87 -11.36
N ILE A 90 -0.66 15.29 -12.44
CA ILE A 90 -1.28 14.12 -13.09
C ILE A 90 -1.32 12.93 -12.13
N TYR A 91 -0.25 12.69 -11.37
CA TYR A 91 -0.22 11.59 -10.40
C TYR A 91 -1.19 11.78 -9.24
N GLN A 92 -1.32 13.00 -8.76
CA GLN A 92 -2.31 13.35 -7.75
C GLN A 92 -3.73 13.16 -8.29
N ASP A 93 -4.06 13.75 -9.44
CA ASP A 93 -5.44 13.82 -9.94
C ASP A 93 -5.93 12.50 -10.57
N ALA A 94 -5.06 11.79 -11.30
CA ALA A 94 -5.45 10.60 -12.03
C ALA A 94 -5.17 9.29 -11.28
N PHE A 95 -4.13 9.26 -10.44
CA PHE A 95 -3.69 8.05 -9.73
C PHE A 95 -3.87 8.13 -8.21
N GLY A 96 -4.19 9.32 -7.67
CA GLY A 96 -4.39 9.51 -6.23
C GLY A 96 -3.11 9.39 -5.40
N SER A 97 -1.92 9.53 -6.01
CA SER A 97 -0.66 9.44 -5.28
C SER A 97 -0.40 10.74 -4.53
N ASP A 98 -0.34 10.68 -3.21
CA ASP A 98 0.02 11.81 -2.34
C ASP A 98 1.53 12.11 -2.39
N THR A 99 2.34 11.07 -2.59
CA THR A 99 3.79 11.19 -2.74
C THR A 99 4.28 10.26 -3.85
N LEU A 100 5.26 10.72 -4.63
CA LEU A 100 5.88 9.90 -5.67
C LEU A 100 7.36 10.23 -5.86
N GLU A 101 8.13 9.23 -6.26
CA GLU A 101 9.48 9.43 -6.79
C GLU A 101 9.40 9.74 -8.29
N LEU A 102 9.89 10.91 -8.69
CA LEU A 102 10.07 11.28 -10.10
C LEU A 102 11.52 11.03 -10.51
N GLY A 103 11.73 10.20 -11.53
CA GLY A 103 13.04 10.00 -12.12
C GLY A 103 13.51 11.26 -12.85
N SER A 104 14.75 11.69 -12.58
CA SER A 104 15.43 12.69 -13.42
C SER A 104 15.81 12.03 -14.74
N THR A 105 15.21 12.48 -15.85
CA THR A 105 15.71 12.14 -17.19
C THR A 105 17.05 12.80 -17.45
#